data_AF-A0A090W3R8-F1
#
_entry.id   AF-A0A090W3R8-F1
#
_cell.length_a   1.000
_cell.length_b   1.000
_cell.length_c   1.000
_cell.angle_alpha   90.00
_cell.angle_beta   90.00
_cell.angle_gamma   90.00
#
_symmetry.space_group_name_H-M   'P 1'
#
loop_
_entity.id
_entity.type
_entity.pdbx_description
1 polymer ?
#
loop_
_entity_poly.entity_id
_entity_poly.type
_entity_poly.pdbx_seq_one_letter_code
_entity_poly.pdbx_strand_id
1 'polypeptide(L)' 'MVTSRRKFIKISALGLGGLAATSTAYKLFATNPILQASNKNNSSDKFIRSATYCEVCFWKCAAWTYTDTNGNIKKL' A
#
# COMPACT_ATOMS: atom_id res chain seq x y z
N MET A 1 -1.64 -39.59 -7.79
CA MET A 1 -1.02 -38.25 -7.62
C MET A 1 -1.71 -37.53 -6.47
N VAL A 2 -1.14 -37.49 -5.27
CA VAL A 2 -1.84 -37.02 -4.05
C VAL A 2 -1.00 -36.00 -3.26
N THR A 3 -0.77 -34.76 -3.72
CA THR A 3 -0.21 -33.70 -2.82
C THR A 3 -0.49 -32.21 -3.16
N SER A 4 -1.47 -31.82 -3.99
CA SER A 4 -1.62 -30.37 -4.34
C SER A 4 -1.99 -29.48 -3.14
N ARG A 5 -2.84 -29.97 -2.22
CA ARG A 5 -3.30 -29.22 -1.03
C ARG A 5 -2.17 -28.80 -0.08
N ARG A 6 -1.21 -29.68 0.21
CA ARG A 6 -0.10 -29.39 1.13
C ARG A 6 0.90 -28.40 0.51
N LYS A 7 1.07 -28.43 -0.82
CA LYS A 7 1.89 -27.47 -1.57
C LYS A 7 1.27 -26.06 -1.54
N PHE A 8 -0.04 -25.95 -1.72
CA PHE A 8 -0.76 -24.68 -1.65
C PHE A 8 -0.63 -24.01 -0.28
N ILE A 9 -0.85 -24.76 0.81
CA ILE A 9 -0.73 -24.21 2.18
C ILE A 9 0.69 -23.68 2.44
N LYS A 10 1.73 -24.40 1.98
CA LYS A 10 3.12 -23.94 2.11
C LYS A 10 3.39 -22.65 1.33
N ILE A 11 2.88 -22.53 0.11
CA ILE A 11 3.06 -21.34 -0.74
C ILE A 11 2.33 -20.13 -0.15
N SER A 12 1.09 -20.30 0.29
CA SER A 12 0.30 -19.23 0.90
C SER A 12 0.87 -18.78 2.24
N ALA A 13 1.37 -19.71 3.07
CA ALA A 13 2.07 -19.38 4.32
C ALA A 13 3.38 -18.62 4.06
N LEU A 14 4.11 -18.96 3.00
CA LEU A 14 5.35 -18.27 2.63
C LEU A 14 5.07 -16.87 2.06
N GLY A 15 3.96 -16.67 1.34
CA GLY A 15 3.50 -15.35 0.89
C GLY A 15 3.12 -14.42 2.05
N LEU A 16 2.33 -14.92 3.00
CA LEU A 16 1.96 -14.16 4.20
C LEU A 16 3.18 -13.90 5.11
N GLY A 17 4.06 -14.89 5.28
CA GLY A 17 5.32 -14.74 6.04
C GLY A 17 6.29 -13.75 5.39
N GLY A 18 6.35 -13.70 4.06
CA GLY A 18 7.18 -12.75 3.32
C GLY A 18 6.75 -11.29 3.53
N LEU A 19 5.45 -11.01 3.51
CA LEU A 19 4.90 -9.67 3.79
C LEU A 19 5.12 -9.25 5.25
N ALA A 20 5.07 -10.19 6.19
CA ALA A 20 5.38 -9.93 7.60
C ALA A 20 6.88 -9.65 7.83
N ALA A 21 7.77 -10.36 7.13
CA ALA A 21 9.21 -10.15 7.23
C ALA A 21 9.65 -8.82 6.58
N THR A 22 9.07 -8.44 5.44
CA THR A 22 9.40 -7.16 4.80
C THR A 22 8.85 -5.96 5.57
N SER A 23 7.66 -6.07 6.17
CA SER A 23 7.11 -4.98 6.99
C SER A 23 7.89 -4.79 8.31
N THR A 24 8.37 -5.87 8.93
CA THR A 24 9.22 -5.79 10.13
C THR A 24 10.63 -5.30 9.79
N ALA A 25 11.24 -5.76 8.69
CA ALA A 25 12.52 -5.22 8.20
C ALA A 25 12.39 -3.73 7.88
N TYR A 26 11.34 -3.32 7.16
CA TYR A 26 11.12 -1.91 6.84
C TYR A 26 10.92 -1.06 8.10
N LYS A 27 10.23 -1.55 9.13
CA LYS A 27 10.08 -0.84 10.41
C LYS A 27 11.41 -0.66 11.14
N LEU A 28 12.33 -1.63 11.06
CA LEU A 28 13.66 -1.53 11.68
C LEU A 28 14.63 -0.65 10.88
N PHE A 29 14.51 -0.61 9.54
CA PHE A 29 15.35 0.25 8.69
C PHE A 29 14.80 1.68 8.49
N ALA A 30 13.50 1.90 8.70
CA ALA A 30 12.85 3.21 8.56
C ALA A 30 12.95 4.09 9.82
N THR A 31 13.43 3.57 10.96
CA THR A 31 13.69 4.36 12.18
C THR A 31 14.99 5.17 12.13
N ASN A 32 15.69 5.20 10.98
CA ASN A 32 16.83 6.08 10.79
C ASN A 32 16.36 7.55 10.75
N PRO A 33 16.77 8.41 11.71
CA PRO A 33 16.29 9.78 11.87
C PRO A 33 16.60 10.69 10.66
N ILE A 34 17.47 10.26 9.75
CA ILE A 34 17.90 10.99 8.56
C ILE A 34 16.78 11.06 7.50
N LEU A 35 15.91 10.04 7.39
CA LEU A 35 14.84 10.01 6.39
C LEU A 35 13.57 10.78 6.82
N GLN A 36 13.44 11.09 8.11
CA GLN A 36 12.27 11.79 8.64
C GLN A 36 12.35 13.32 8.43
N ALA A 37 13.56 13.87 8.31
CA ALA A 37 13.77 15.31 8.06
C ALA A 37 13.32 15.76 6.65
N SER A 38 13.24 14.84 5.68
CA SER A 38 12.87 15.18 4.29
C SER A 38 11.35 15.17 4.02
N ASN A 39 10.50 14.79 4.99
CA ASN A 39 9.04 14.74 4.82
C ASN A 39 8.32 15.97 5.41
N LYS A 40 9.03 17.06 5.68
CA LYS A 40 8.42 18.30 6.22
C LYS A 40 8.20 19.38 5.15
N ASN A 41 8.02 18.95 3.90
CA ASN A 41 7.71 19.81 2.75
C ASN A 41 6.33 19.48 2.18
N ASN A 42 5.33 19.20 3.03
CA ASN A 42 3.96 19.06 2.56
C ASN A 42 3.41 20.46 2.27
N SER A 43 3.71 20.92 1.05
CA SER A 43 3.12 22.10 0.43
C SER A 43 1.62 22.12 0.65
N SER A 44 1.14 23.26 1.12
CA SER A 44 -0.22 23.59 1.53
C SER A 44 -1.22 23.68 0.37
N ASP A 45 -1.12 22.80 -0.62
CA ASP A 45 -2.14 22.68 -1.65
C ASP A 45 -3.32 21.89 -1.09
N LYS A 46 -4.50 22.51 -1.16
CA LYS A 46 -5.75 22.01 -0.60
C LYS A 46 -6.26 20.83 -1.43
N PHE A 47 -5.62 19.68 -1.32
CA PHE A 47 -6.08 18.46 -1.98
C PHE A 47 -7.32 17.91 -1.27
N ILE A 48 -8.41 17.77 -2.03
CA ILE A 48 -9.64 17.16 -1.53
C ILE A 48 -9.46 15.65 -1.60
N ARG A 49 -9.78 14.97 -0.50
CA ARG A 49 -9.77 13.50 -0.44
C ARG A 49 -11.17 12.96 -0.67
N SER A 50 -11.28 12.00 -1.58
CA SER A 50 -12.53 11.27 -1.83
C SER A 50 -12.27 9.77 -1.82
N ALA A 51 -13.21 9.02 -1.27
CA ALA A 51 -13.15 7.56 -1.29
C ALA A 51 -13.58 7.06 -2.68
N THR A 52 -12.78 6.20 -3.31
CA THR A 52 -13.10 5.56 -4.59
C THR A 52 -12.89 4.06 -4.50
N TYR A 53 -13.38 3.32 -5.50
CA TYR A 53 -13.12 1.90 -5.67
C TYR A 53 -12.41 1.65 -7.01
N CYS A 54 -11.51 0.66 -7.03
CA CYS A 54 -10.86 0.21 -8.26
C CYS A 54 -11.83 -0.63 -9.09
N GLU A 55 -12.25 -0.12 -10.23
CA GLU A 55 -13.22 -0.75 -11.13
C GLU A 55 -12.59 -1.68 -12.18
N VAL A 56 -11.28 -1.90 -12.12
CA VAL A 56 -10.55 -2.79 -13.03
C VAL A 56 -10.88 -4.27 -12.77
N CYS A 57 -11.16 -4.61 -11.51
CA CYS A 57 -11.38 -5.97 -11.07
C CYS A 57 -12.71 -6.07 -10.31
N PHE A 58 -13.35 -7.23 -10.35
CA PHE A 58 -14.65 -7.47 -9.68
C PHE A 58 -14.61 -7.30 -8.16
N TRP A 59 -13.42 -7.32 -7.55
CA TRP A 59 -13.22 -7.18 -6.12
C TRP A 59 -13.29 -5.74 -5.58
N LYS A 60 -13.38 -4.72 -6.45
CA LYS A 60 -13.61 -3.31 -6.06
C LYS A 60 -12.78 -2.85 -4.85
N CYS A 61 -11.46 -2.85 -4.98
CA CYS A 61 -10.56 -2.41 -3.91
C CYS A 61 -10.80 -0.94 -3.53
N ALA A 62 -10.92 -0.63 -2.24
CA ALA A 62 -11.06 0.75 -1.76
C ALA A 62 -9.73 1.52 -1.90
N ALA A 63 -9.81 2.75 -2.40
CA ALA A 63 -8.67 3.64 -2.62
C ALA A 63 -9.04 5.10 -2.28
N TRP A 64 -8.03 5.96 -2.14
CA TRP A 64 -8.20 7.36 -1.76
C TRP A 64 -7.73 8.27 -2.88
N THR A 65 -8.65 8.94 -3.56
CA THR A 65 -8.28 9.89 -4.61
C THR A 65 -7.96 11.25 -4.01
N TYR A 66 -6.86 11.85 -4.45
CA TYR A 66 -6.47 13.21 -4.14
C TYR A 66 -6.69 14.06 -5.38
N THR A 67 -7.66 14.97 -5.32
CA THR A 67 -7.98 15.89 -6.40
C THR A 67 -7.50 17.30 -6.08
N ASP A 68 -7.06 17.99 -7.12
CA ASP A 68 -6.75 19.41 -7.08
C ASP A 68 -8.05 20.25 -7.08
N THR A 69 -7.95 21.53 -6.75
CA THR A 69 -9.05 22.52 -6.79
C THR A 69 -9.73 22.61 -8.16
N ASN A 70 -9.00 22.29 -9.23
CA ASN A 70 -9.49 22.23 -10.61
C ASN A 70 -10.09 20.85 -10.98
N GLY A 71 -10.24 19.92 -10.04
CA GLY A 71 -10.84 18.59 -10.25
C GLY A 71 -9.89 17.54 -10.86
N ASN A 72 -8.63 17.88 -11.09
CA ASN A 72 -7.64 16.95 -11.64
C ASN A 72 -7.14 15.96 -10.58
N ILE A 73 -7.11 14.66 -10.91
CA ILE A 73 -6.60 13.62 -10.01
C ILE A 73 -5.07 13.67 -10.01
N LYS A 74 -4.47 13.82 -8.83
CA LYS A 74 -3.01 13.81 -8.66
C LYS A 74 -2.50 12.47 -8.11
N LYS A 75 -3.34 11.74 -7.38
CA LYS A 75 -2.99 10.45 -6.74
C LYS A 75 -4.25 9.63 -6.43
N LEU A 76 -4.13 8.29 -6.47
CA LEU A 76 -5.12 7.32 -5.98
C LEU A 76 -4.54 6.46 -4.84
#